data_AF-A0A285JIS0-F1
#
_entry.id   AF-A0A285JIS0-F1
#
_cell.length_a   1.000
_cell.length_b   1.000
_cell.length_c   1.000
_cell.angle_alpha   90.00
_cell.angle_beta   90.00
_cell.angle_gamma   90.00
#
_symmetry.space_group_name_H-M   'P 1'
#
loop_
_entity.id
_entity.type
_entity.pdbx_description
1 polymer ?
#
loop_
_entity_poly.entity_id
_entity_poly.type
_entity_poly.pdbx_seq_one_letter_code
_entity_poly.pdbx_strand_id
1 'polypeptide(L)'
;MSGFVQARRSAELRTRLMHRMLVARRFAELGAAVPMDSCRAKFGSGEEAVAAGTWAALGPADTVIRHPGRVNVPPEAGVMICLADVRESDALQRWLDSARRRDRHALAARLTISPSGDAVDALDVEAVFAAMRLHLDELHAGGPPRLVELRLGDADPITTLAQRMFVQRQLDENALRAIDADTRAYVRAVLASGRGGRR
;
A
#
# COMPACT_ATOMS: atom_id res chain seq x y z
N MET A 1 17.11 -25.48 -11.96
CA MET A 1 16.67 -25.28 -10.55
C MET A 1 16.20 -23.86 -10.22
N SER A 2 16.58 -22.81 -10.97
CA SER A 2 16.20 -21.41 -10.67
C SER A 2 14.68 -21.10 -10.80
N GLY A 3 13.99 -21.64 -11.82
CA GLY A 3 12.60 -21.29 -12.11
C GLY A 3 11.56 -21.74 -11.07
N PHE A 4 11.75 -22.90 -10.42
CA PHE A 4 10.79 -23.40 -9.41
C PHE A 4 10.82 -22.56 -8.13
N VAL A 5 12.02 -22.13 -7.71
CA VAL A 5 12.20 -21.27 -6.52
C VAL A 5 11.59 -19.89 -6.78
N GLN A 6 11.78 -19.34 -7.98
CA GLN A 6 11.20 -18.05 -8.37
C GLN A 6 9.67 -18.10 -8.45
N ALA A 7 9.10 -19.17 -9.02
CA ALA A 7 7.65 -19.38 -9.10
C ALA A 7 7.01 -19.50 -7.71
N ARG A 8 7.65 -20.24 -6.79
CA ARG A 8 7.17 -20.38 -5.41
C ARG A 8 7.22 -19.05 -4.65
N ARG A 9 8.32 -18.30 -4.75
CA ARG A 9 8.45 -16.97 -4.13
C ARG A 9 7.40 -16.00 -4.66
N SER A 10 7.08 -16.08 -5.96
CA SER A 10 6.02 -15.28 -6.58
C SER A 10 4.62 -15.65 -6.04
N ALA A 11 4.30 -16.94 -5.90
CA ALA A 11 3.03 -17.38 -5.34
C ALA A 11 2.86 -16.93 -3.87
N GLU A 12 3.89 -17.13 -3.04
CA GLU A 12 3.88 -16.70 -1.63
C GLU A 12 3.75 -15.18 -1.47
N LEU A 13 4.35 -14.40 -2.37
CA LEU A 13 4.17 -12.95 -2.40
C LEU A 13 2.72 -12.59 -2.75
N ARG A 14 2.15 -13.18 -3.80
CA ARG A 14 0.77 -12.91 -4.22
C ARG A 14 -0.26 -13.28 -3.16
N THR A 15 -0.11 -14.40 -2.47
CA THR A 15 -1.00 -14.76 -1.34
C THR A 15 -0.92 -13.70 -0.24
N ARG A 16 0.28 -13.22 0.10
CA ARG A 16 0.45 -12.14 1.08
C ARG A 16 -0.16 -10.81 0.63
N LEU A 17 -0.02 -10.46 -0.65
CA LEU A 17 -0.65 -9.28 -1.23
C LEU A 17 -2.18 -9.40 -1.22
N MET A 18 -2.73 -10.55 -1.62
CA MET A 18 -4.16 -10.85 -1.58
C MET A 18 -4.74 -10.67 -0.17
N HIS A 19 -4.11 -11.26 0.84
CA HIS A 19 -4.52 -11.09 2.23
C HIS A 19 -4.52 -9.61 2.65
N ARG A 20 -3.46 -8.86 2.33
CA ARG A 20 -3.40 -7.41 2.66
C ARG A 20 -4.47 -6.59 1.94
N MET A 21 -4.78 -6.90 0.69
CA MET A 21 -5.84 -6.23 -0.07
C MET A 21 -7.22 -6.47 0.56
N LEU A 22 -7.51 -7.72 0.96
CA LEU A 22 -8.74 -8.04 1.66
C LEU A 22 -8.82 -7.32 3.01
N VAL A 23 -7.72 -7.27 3.78
CA VAL A 23 -7.67 -6.48 5.03
C VAL A 23 -7.99 -5.02 4.76
N ALA A 24 -7.35 -4.41 3.75
CA ALA A 24 -7.58 -3.02 3.36
C ALA A 24 -9.05 -2.77 2.99
N ARG A 25 -9.66 -3.63 2.15
CA ARG A 25 -11.08 -3.57 1.76
C ARG A 25 -11.98 -3.55 2.98
N ARG A 26 -11.77 -4.46 3.94
CA ARG A 26 -12.63 -4.57 5.12
C ARG A 26 -12.54 -3.34 6.03
N PHE A 27 -11.34 -2.81 6.26
CA PHE A 27 -11.21 -1.56 7.01
C PHE A 27 -11.85 -0.38 6.29
N ALA A 28 -11.72 -0.30 4.96
CA ALA A 28 -12.36 0.72 4.14
C ALA A 28 -13.91 0.64 4.21
N GLU A 29 -14.49 -0.55 4.07
CA GLU A 29 -15.93 -0.82 4.22
C GLU A 29 -16.48 -0.37 5.58
N LEU A 30 -15.67 -0.52 6.63
CA LEU A 30 -16.01 -0.12 7.99
C LEU A 30 -15.69 1.36 8.29
N GLY A 31 -15.12 2.09 7.33
CA GLY A 31 -14.70 3.47 7.51
C GLY A 31 -13.58 3.68 8.53
N ALA A 32 -12.83 2.62 8.85
CA ALA A 32 -11.77 2.61 9.86
C ALA A 32 -10.37 2.73 9.21
N ALA A 33 -9.42 3.31 9.95
CA ALA A 33 -8.01 3.26 9.55
C ALA A 33 -7.45 1.86 9.81
N VAL A 34 -6.52 1.42 8.97
CA VAL A 34 -5.84 0.14 9.19
C VAL A 34 -4.82 0.35 10.31
N PRO A 35 -4.89 -0.39 11.43
CA PRO A 35 -3.97 -0.21 12.54
C PRO A 35 -2.72 -1.05 12.27
N MET A 36 -1.78 -0.50 11.52
CA MET A 36 -0.42 -1.03 11.44
C MET A 36 0.53 -0.02 12.06
N ASP A 37 1.56 -0.51 12.75
CA ASP A 37 2.50 0.31 13.53
C ASP A 37 3.12 1.44 12.70
N SER A 38 3.36 1.18 11.41
CA SER A 38 3.94 2.10 10.42
C SER A 38 2.92 2.77 9.49
N CYS A 39 1.61 2.54 9.66
CA CYS A 39 0.58 3.12 8.79
C CYS A 39 -0.66 3.54 9.59
N ARG A 40 -0.92 4.86 9.63
CA ARG A 40 -2.18 5.43 10.14
C ARG A 40 -3.03 6.04 9.02
N ALA A 41 -2.97 5.43 7.84
CA ALA A 41 -3.74 5.89 6.69
C ALA A 41 -5.10 5.17 6.65
N LYS A 42 -6.17 5.95 6.43
CA LYS A 42 -7.45 5.40 6.03
C LYS A 42 -7.41 5.23 4.51
N PHE A 43 -7.71 4.04 4.00
CA PHE A 43 -7.83 3.78 2.56
C PHE A 43 -9.29 3.76 2.12
N GLY A 44 -9.53 4.22 0.89
CA GLY A 44 -10.83 4.13 0.23
C GLY A 44 -11.05 2.74 -0.38
N SER A 45 -12.31 2.40 -0.60
CA SER A 45 -12.67 1.24 -1.43
C SER A 45 -12.18 1.49 -2.86
N GLY A 46 -11.48 0.51 -3.46
CA GLY A 46 -10.81 0.63 -4.76
C GLY A 46 -9.32 0.99 -4.69
N GLU A 47 -8.79 1.31 -3.49
CA GLU A 47 -7.37 1.62 -3.27
C GLU A 47 -6.59 0.43 -2.67
N GLU A 48 -7.16 -0.78 -2.70
CA GLU A 48 -6.62 -1.95 -2.00
C GLU A 48 -5.24 -2.34 -2.52
N ALA A 49 -5.01 -2.28 -3.84
CA ALA A 49 -3.72 -2.56 -4.44
C ALA A 49 -2.67 -1.52 -4.04
N VAL A 50 -3.04 -0.23 -3.97
CA VAL A 50 -2.16 0.83 -3.47
C VAL A 50 -1.76 0.55 -2.03
N ALA A 51 -2.75 0.30 -1.17
CA ALA A 51 -2.53 0.01 0.24
C ALA A 51 -1.62 -1.21 0.43
N ALA A 52 -2.00 -2.35 -0.15
CA ALA A 52 -1.30 -3.61 0.02
C ALA A 52 0.11 -3.60 -0.60
N GLY A 53 0.26 -3.04 -1.79
CA GLY A 53 1.55 -2.94 -2.49
C GLY A 53 2.52 -2.03 -1.74
N THR A 54 2.06 -0.87 -1.30
CA THR A 54 2.86 0.06 -0.50
C THR A 54 3.28 -0.58 0.82
N TRP A 55 2.34 -1.17 1.57
CA TRP A 55 2.65 -1.83 2.84
C TRP A 55 3.61 -3.00 2.71
N ALA A 56 3.45 -3.80 1.66
CA ALA A 56 4.35 -4.90 1.40
C ALA A 56 5.77 -4.42 1.07
N ALA A 57 5.92 -3.19 0.56
CA ALA A 57 7.19 -2.58 0.20
C ALA A 57 7.92 -1.93 1.40
N LEU A 58 7.24 -1.61 2.50
CA LEU A 58 7.87 -0.93 3.64
C LEU A 58 8.98 -1.76 4.30
N GLY A 59 10.05 -1.09 4.69
CA GLY A 59 10.99 -1.53 5.71
C GLY A 59 10.46 -1.25 7.13
N PRO A 60 11.13 -1.78 8.16
CA PRO A 60 10.66 -1.70 9.55
C PRO A 60 10.64 -0.27 10.13
N ALA A 61 11.45 0.65 9.59
CA ALA A 61 11.51 2.05 10.01
C ALA A 61 10.71 3.00 9.10
N ASP A 62 10.16 2.49 7.98
CA ASP A 62 9.44 3.33 7.04
C ASP A 62 8.04 3.65 7.57
N THR A 63 7.54 4.84 7.22
CA THR A 63 6.24 5.32 7.71
C THR A 63 5.39 5.79 6.55
N VAL A 64 4.11 5.39 6.55
CA VAL A 64 3.11 5.87 5.59
C VAL A 64 2.17 6.84 6.28
N ILE A 65 2.06 8.02 5.70
CA ILE A 65 1.10 9.05 6.08
C ILE A 65 0.11 9.30 4.94
N ARG A 66 -1.11 9.67 5.30
CA ARG A 66 -2.10 10.19 4.35
C ARG A 66 -2.34 11.65 4.67
N HIS A 67 -2.44 12.47 3.62
CA HIS A 67 -2.64 13.92 3.69
C HIS A 67 -1.40 14.69 4.21
N PRO A 68 -0.71 15.46 3.34
CA PRO A 68 0.53 16.16 3.67
C PRO A 68 0.39 17.27 4.73
N GLY A 69 -0.84 17.69 5.05
CA GLY A 69 -1.11 18.87 5.87
C GLY A 69 -1.17 18.68 7.38
N ARG A 70 -1.12 17.44 7.92
CA ARG A 70 -1.53 17.21 9.32
C ARG A 70 -0.71 16.21 10.15
N VAL A 71 0.45 15.77 9.71
CA VAL A 71 1.17 14.71 10.45
C VAL A 71 2.50 15.19 11.03
N ASN A 72 2.61 15.14 12.35
CA ASN A 72 3.90 15.16 13.03
C ASN A 72 4.65 13.89 12.64
N VAL A 73 5.66 14.06 11.80
CA VAL A 73 6.54 12.99 11.37
C VAL A 73 7.40 12.55 12.56
N PRO A 74 7.49 11.25 12.87
CA PRO A 74 8.44 10.75 13.85
C PRO A 74 9.87 11.13 13.45
N PRO A 75 10.69 11.71 14.35
CA PRO A 75 12.05 12.10 14.01
C PRO A 75 12.93 10.91 13.55
N GLU A 76 12.52 9.70 13.93
CA GLU A 76 13.21 8.41 13.72
C GLU A 76 12.72 7.62 12.49
N ALA A 77 11.77 8.17 11.71
CA ALA A 77 11.30 7.50 10.50
C ALA A 77 12.44 7.39 9.47
N GLY A 78 12.62 6.20 8.89
CA GLY A 78 13.58 5.93 7.82
C GLY A 78 13.18 6.66 6.53
N VAL A 79 12.24 6.10 5.77
CA VAL A 79 11.58 6.78 4.65
C VAL A 79 10.14 7.13 5.00
N MET A 80 9.73 8.34 4.64
CA MET A 80 8.34 8.76 4.70
C MET A 80 7.64 8.60 3.35
N ILE A 81 6.48 7.97 3.33
CA ILE A 81 5.61 7.93 2.16
C ILE A 81 4.37 8.78 2.44
N CYS A 82 4.13 9.80 1.63
CA CYS A 82 2.89 10.58 1.69
C CYS A 82 1.99 10.23 0.51
N LEU A 83 0.83 9.62 0.82
CA LEU A 83 -0.22 9.33 -0.15
C LEU A 83 -1.23 10.49 -0.19
N ALA A 84 -1.54 10.96 -1.39
CA ALA A 84 -2.46 12.08 -1.59
C ALA A 84 -3.23 11.96 -2.91
N ASP A 85 -4.46 12.47 -2.91
CA ASP A 85 -5.29 12.59 -4.12
C ASP A 85 -4.78 13.77 -4.98
N VAL A 86 -5.06 13.74 -6.29
CA VAL A 86 -4.87 14.85 -7.22
C VAL A 86 -5.35 16.20 -6.67
N ARG A 87 -6.46 16.24 -5.91
CA ARG A 87 -6.98 17.46 -5.26
C ARG A 87 -6.02 18.09 -4.26
N GLU A 88 -5.05 17.33 -3.77
CA GLU A 88 -4.05 17.74 -2.78
C GLU A 88 -2.67 17.95 -3.41
N SER A 89 -2.56 18.00 -4.74
CA SER A 89 -1.28 18.07 -5.47
C SER A 89 -0.37 19.19 -4.97
N ASP A 90 -0.90 20.40 -4.75
CA ASP A 90 -0.09 21.54 -4.27
C ASP A 90 0.43 21.31 -2.85
N ALA A 91 -0.38 20.69 -1.99
CA ALA A 91 0.01 20.38 -0.63
C ALA A 91 1.06 19.27 -0.61
N LEU A 92 0.92 18.27 -1.49
CA LEU A 92 1.89 17.19 -1.66
C LEU A 92 3.23 17.73 -2.17
N GLN A 93 3.20 18.65 -3.14
CA GLN A 93 4.40 19.28 -3.66
C GLN A 93 5.12 20.11 -2.58
N ARG A 94 4.39 20.92 -1.82
CA ARG A 94 4.97 21.68 -0.69
C ARG A 94 5.58 20.78 0.37
N TRP A 95 4.96 19.64 0.65
CA TRP A 95 5.50 18.64 1.58
C TRP A 95 6.80 18.04 1.06
N LEU A 96 6.84 17.66 -0.22
CA LEU A 96 8.04 17.12 -0.85
C LEU A 96 9.19 18.13 -0.86
N ASP A 97 8.90 19.40 -1.18
CA ASP A 97 9.91 20.46 -1.15
C ASP A 97 10.40 20.76 0.27
N SER A 98 9.54 20.61 1.28
CA SER A 98 9.93 20.68 2.69
C SER A 98 10.86 19.54 3.09
N ALA A 99 10.56 18.31 2.64
CA ALA A 99 11.41 17.15 2.87
C ALA A 99 12.80 17.34 2.26
N ARG A 100 12.88 17.87 1.03
CA ARG A 100 14.14 18.23 0.36
C ARG A 100 14.95 19.25 1.16
N ARG A 101 14.32 20.34 1.61
CA ARG A 101 15.01 21.39 2.40
C ARG A 101 15.54 20.88 3.75
N ARG A 102 14.94 19.82 4.28
CA ARG A 102 15.29 19.23 5.59
C ARG A 102 16.12 17.95 5.46
N ASP A 103 16.58 17.63 4.25
CA ASP A 103 17.33 16.41 3.93
C ASP A 103 16.66 15.13 4.49
N ARG A 104 15.36 15.00 4.24
CA ARG A 104 14.56 13.84 4.68
C ARG A 104 14.30 12.92 3.51
N HIS A 105 14.47 11.61 3.71
CA HIS A 105 14.08 10.60 2.73
C HIS A 105 12.54 10.53 2.62
N ALA A 106 12.02 10.94 1.47
CA ALA A 106 10.59 11.10 1.28
C ALA A 106 10.13 10.68 -0.12
N LEU A 107 9.03 9.93 -0.15
CA LEU A 107 8.32 9.55 -1.36
C LEU A 107 6.92 10.17 -1.32
N ALA A 108 6.63 11.05 -2.27
CA ALA A 108 5.27 11.50 -2.53
C ALA A 108 4.61 10.52 -3.51
N ALA A 109 3.42 10.03 -3.19
CA ALA A 109 2.64 9.15 -4.04
C ALA A 109 1.28 9.80 -4.34
N ARG A 110 1.10 10.23 -5.59
CA ARG A 110 -0.11 10.91 -6.06
C ARG A 110 -1.05 9.91 -6.72
N LEU A 111 -2.28 9.83 -6.19
CA LEU A 111 -3.38 9.10 -6.82
C LEU A 111 -3.98 9.96 -7.94
N THR A 112 -4.05 9.41 -9.14
CA THR A 112 -4.58 10.09 -10.33
C THR A 112 -5.50 9.16 -11.11
N ILE A 113 -6.45 9.73 -11.84
CA ILE A 113 -7.28 9.01 -12.83
C ILE A 113 -6.84 9.31 -14.27
N SER A 114 -5.91 10.26 -14.44
CA SER A 114 -5.45 10.69 -15.76
C SER A 114 -4.41 9.72 -16.32
N PRO A 115 -4.45 9.43 -17.63
CA PRO A 115 -3.42 8.62 -18.28
C PRO A 115 -2.17 9.47 -18.50
N SER A 116 -1.23 9.43 -17.55
CA SER A 116 0.17 9.76 -17.85
C SER A 116 0.90 8.48 -18.25
N GLY A 117 1.80 8.56 -19.24
CA GLY A 117 2.51 7.40 -19.77
C GLY A 117 3.43 6.70 -18.75
N ASP A 118 3.84 7.43 -17.71
CA ASP A 118 4.78 6.96 -16.69
C ASP A 118 4.11 6.61 -15.34
N ALA A 119 2.77 6.72 -15.23
CA ALA A 119 2.08 6.35 -14.00
C ALA A 119 2.02 4.83 -13.81
N VAL A 120 2.24 4.40 -12.56
CA VAL A 120 2.11 3.01 -12.15
C VAL A 120 0.62 2.65 -12.12
N ASP A 121 0.26 1.50 -12.69
CA ASP A 121 -1.11 1.00 -12.60
C ASP A 121 -1.46 0.68 -11.15
N ALA A 122 -2.34 1.50 -10.55
CA ALA A 122 -2.73 1.37 -9.16
C ALA A 122 -3.72 0.22 -8.91
N LEU A 123 -4.21 -0.43 -9.98
CA LEU A 123 -5.05 -1.62 -9.88
C LEU A 123 -4.22 -2.91 -9.88
N ASP A 124 -2.96 -2.86 -10.31
CA ASP A 124 -2.02 -3.97 -10.24
C ASP A 124 -1.14 -3.87 -8.99
N VAL A 125 -1.49 -4.64 -7.96
CA VAL A 125 -0.75 -4.65 -6.69
C VAL A 125 0.71 -5.07 -6.86
N GLU A 126 1.04 -5.90 -7.85
CA GLU A 126 2.43 -6.31 -8.10
C GLU A 126 3.22 -5.14 -8.71
N ALA A 127 2.59 -4.35 -9.59
CA ALA A 127 3.19 -3.14 -10.16
C ALA A 127 3.41 -2.07 -9.07
N VAL A 128 2.41 -1.84 -8.22
CA VAL A 128 2.56 -0.94 -7.06
C VAL A 128 3.69 -1.41 -6.15
N PHE A 129 3.70 -2.68 -5.77
CA PHE A 129 4.75 -3.23 -4.91
C PHE A 129 6.14 -3.04 -5.50
N ALA A 130 6.32 -3.36 -6.78
CA ALA A 130 7.59 -3.22 -7.48
C ALA A 130 8.06 -1.75 -7.55
N ALA A 131 7.16 -0.84 -7.91
CA ALA A 131 7.47 0.59 -7.99
C ALA A 131 7.82 1.18 -6.62
N MET A 132 7.05 0.83 -5.58
CA MET A 132 7.32 1.28 -4.21
C MET A 132 8.66 0.75 -3.73
N ARG A 133 8.95 -0.54 -3.94
CA ARG A 133 10.22 -1.14 -3.54
C ARG A 133 11.40 -0.45 -4.22
N LEU A 134 11.32 -0.23 -5.55
CA LEU A 134 12.35 0.47 -6.30
C LEU A 134 12.65 1.86 -5.70
N HIS A 135 11.62 2.67 -5.46
CA HIS A 135 11.82 4.01 -4.93
C HIS A 135 12.27 4.04 -3.47
N LEU A 136 11.81 3.08 -2.65
CA LEU A 136 12.27 2.96 -1.27
C LEU A 136 13.74 2.56 -1.21
N ASP A 137 14.18 1.59 -2.04
CA ASP A 137 15.57 1.16 -2.10
C ASP A 137 16.49 2.32 -2.54
N GLU A 138 16.07 3.12 -3.53
CA GLU A 138 16.79 4.34 -3.95
C GLU A 138 16.89 5.36 -2.80
N LEU A 139 15.80 5.60 -2.06
CA LEU A 139 15.77 6.54 -0.95
C LEU A 139 16.64 6.07 0.23
N HIS A 140 16.60 4.78 0.56
CA HIS A 140 17.48 4.17 1.57
C HIS A 140 18.96 4.24 1.17
N ALA A 141 19.26 4.23 -0.13
CA ALA A 141 20.61 4.44 -0.66
C ALA A 141 21.07 5.91 -0.67
N GLY A 142 20.29 6.84 -0.10
CA GLY A 142 20.61 8.27 -0.08
C GLY A 142 20.07 9.05 -1.28
N GLY A 143 19.16 8.47 -2.06
CA GLY A 143 18.51 9.14 -3.17
C GLY A 143 17.67 10.35 -2.73
N PRO A 144 17.43 11.31 -3.65
CA PRO A 144 16.66 12.50 -3.34
C PRO A 144 15.16 12.19 -3.21
N PRO A 145 14.37 13.03 -2.51
CA PRO A 145 12.92 12.90 -2.46
C PRO A 145 12.24 12.92 -3.83
N ARG A 146 11.32 11.97 -4.07
CA ARG A 146 10.69 11.74 -5.38
C ARG A 146 9.17 11.76 -5.33
N LEU A 147 8.55 11.93 -6.49
CA LEU A 147 7.12 11.80 -6.73
C LEU A 147 6.89 10.56 -7.60
N VAL A 148 5.92 9.73 -7.22
CA VAL A 148 5.38 8.64 -8.03
C VAL A 148 3.90 8.89 -8.29
N GLU A 149 3.46 8.64 -9.51
CA GLU A 149 2.04 8.69 -9.88
C GLU A 149 1.45 7.29 -9.89
N LEU A 150 0.29 7.16 -9.25
CA LEU A 150 -0.48 5.92 -9.15
C LEU A 150 -1.81 6.12 -9.86
N ARG A 151 -2.00 5.44 -10.99
CA ARG A 151 -3.18 5.56 -11.84
C ARG A 151 -4.28 4.63 -11.38
N LEU A 152 -5.31 5.19 -10.78
CA LEU A 152 -6.57 4.51 -10.45
C LEU A 152 -7.38 4.23 -11.71
N GLY A 153 -8.33 3.30 -11.60
CA GLY A 153 -9.33 3.01 -12.62
C GLY A 153 -10.54 2.30 -12.01
N ASP A 154 -11.43 1.82 -12.87
CA ASP A 154 -12.75 1.34 -12.43
C ASP A 154 -12.81 -0.15 -12.06
N ALA A 155 -11.78 -0.93 -12.41
CA ALA A 155 -11.77 -2.37 -12.12
C ALA A 155 -11.44 -2.65 -10.65
N ASP A 156 -12.00 -3.74 -10.11
CA ASP A 156 -11.67 -4.20 -8.76
C ASP A 156 -10.28 -4.84 -8.72
N PRO A 157 -9.30 -4.27 -7.99
CA PRO A 157 -7.95 -4.81 -7.94
C PRO A 157 -7.88 -6.21 -7.30
N ILE A 158 -8.79 -6.55 -6.38
CA ILE A 158 -8.84 -7.90 -5.76
C ILE A 158 -9.21 -8.93 -6.83
N THR A 159 -10.26 -8.65 -7.60
CA THR A 159 -10.67 -9.50 -8.73
C THR A 159 -9.53 -9.67 -9.74
N THR A 160 -8.81 -8.61 -10.09
CA THR A 160 -7.67 -8.66 -11.01
C THR A 160 -6.57 -9.61 -10.53
N LEU A 161 -6.14 -9.52 -9.27
CA LEU A 161 -5.13 -10.43 -8.73
C LEU A 161 -5.66 -11.87 -8.63
N ALA A 162 -6.90 -12.06 -8.17
CA ALA A 162 -7.51 -13.38 -8.01
C ALA A 162 -7.56 -14.13 -9.36
N GLN A 163 -8.03 -13.47 -10.42
CA GLN A 163 -8.05 -14.02 -11.78
C GLN A 163 -6.64 -14.47 -12.23
N ARG A 164 -5.62 -13.64 -12.00
CA ARG A 164 -4.23 -13.98 -12.32
C ARG A 164 -3.76 -15.22 -11.55
N MET A 165 -4.06 -15.31 -10.25
CA MET A 165 -3.69 -16.45 -9.42
C MET A 165 -4.44 -17.74 -9.82
N PHE A 166 -5.70 -17.66 -10.24
CA PHE A 166 -6.47 -18.79 -10.76
C PHE A 166 -5.86 -19.34 -12.05
N VAL A 167 -5.58 -18.46 -13.03
CA VAL A 167 -4.96 -18.84 -14.31
C VAL A 167 -3.62 -19.54 -14.08
N GLN A 168 -2.85 -19.09 -13.08
CA GLN A 168 -1.56 -19.66 -12.74
C GLN A 168 -1.63 -20.85 -11.76
N ARG A 169 -2.84 -21.30 -11.39
CA ARG A 169 -3.08 -22.40 -10.43
C ARG A 169 -2.40 -22.18 -9.07
N GLN A 170 -2.28 -20.93 -8.65
CA GLN A 170 -1.72 -20.53 -7.35
C GLN A 170 -2.79 -20.36 -6.27
N LEU A 171 -4.05 -20.30 -6.69
CA LEU A 171 -5.22 -20.13 -5.84
C LEU A 171 -6.36 -20.96 -6.43
N ASP A 172 -7.22 -21.48 -5.57
CA ASP A 172 -8.53 -22.01 -5.93
C ASP A 172 -9.62 -21.30 -5.10
N GLU A 173 -10.89 -21.54 -5.42
CA GLU A 173 -11.99 -20.86 -4.75
C GLU A 173 -12.05 -21.15 -3.25
N ASN A 174 -11.67 -22.35 -2.83
CA ASN A 174 -11.70 -22.73 -1.42
C ASN A 174 -10.61 -21.99 -0.65
N ALA A 175 -9.41 -21.88 -1.23
CA ALA A 175 -8.32 -21.10 -0.69
C ALA A 175 -8.69 -19.61 -0.61
N LEU A 176 -9.33 -19.05 -1.64
CA LEU A 176 -9.81 -17.65 -1.59
C LEU A 176 -10.84 -17.44 -0.48
N ARG A 177 -11.81 -18.35 -0.33
CA ARG A 177 -12.80 -18.31 0.76
C ARG A 177 -12.14 -18.41 2.14
N ALA A 178 -11.12 -19.26 2.29
CA ALA A 178 -10.38 -19.39 3.53
C ALA A 178 -9.62 -18.10 3.90
N ILE A 179 -8.93 -17.48 2.94
CA ILE A 179 -8.22 -16.20 3.15
C ILE A 179 -9.20 -15.09 3.54
N ASP A 180 -10.36 -15.01 2.89
CA ASP A 180 -11.38 -14.01 3.24
C ASP A 180 -11.98 -14.26 4.63
N ALA A 181 -12.27 -15.51 5.00
CA ALA A 181 -12.76 -15.85 6.33
C ALA A 181 -11.75 -15.49 7.43
N ASP A 182 -10.47 -15.80 7.22
CA ASP A 182 -9.38 -15.44 8.14
C ASP A 182 -9.24 -13.92 8.27
N THR A 183 -9.27 -13.20 7.15
CA THR A 183 -9.25 -11.73 7.12
C THR A 183 -10.39 -11.13 7.94
N ARG A 184 -11.62 -11.67 7.81
CA ARG A 184 -12.77 -11.22 8.62
C ARG A 184 -12.58 -11.50 10.11
N ALA A 185 -11.96 -12.62 10.47
CA ALA A 185 -11.65 -12.92 11.87
C ALA A 185 -10.61 -11.93 12.42
N TYR A 186 -9.54 -11.69 11.69
CA TYR A 186 -8.51 -10.71 12.04
C TYR A 186 -9.07 -9.31 12.27
N VAL A 187 -9.83 -8.77 11.30
CA VAL A 187 -10.39 -7.40 11.41
C VAL A 187 -11.33 -7.28 12.61
N ARG A 188 -12.16 -8.30 12.87
CA ARG A 188 -13.03 -8.33 14.06
C ARG A 188 -12.22 -8.31 15.36
N ALA A 189 -11.17 -9.12 15.45
CA ALA A 189 -10.31 -9.17 16.63
C ALA A 189 -9.66 -7.82 16.91
N VAL A 190 -9.06 -7.21 15.88
CA VAL A 190 -8.42 -5.89 15.98
C VAL A 190 -9.39 -4.81 16.45
N LEU A 191 -10.61 -4.77 15.90
CA LEU A 191 -11.62 -3.79 16.28
C LEU A 191 -12.16 -4.03 17.70
N ALA A 192 -12.24 -5.28 18.14
CA ALA A 192 -12.60 -5.61 19.52
C ALA A 192 -11.54 -5.12 20.51
N SER A 193 -10.26 -5.34 20.21
CA SER A 193 -9.13 -4.88 21.04
C SER A 193 -9.05 -3.36 21.13
N GLY A 194 -9.33 -2.63 20.03
CA GLY A 194 -9.32 -1.17 20.01
C GLY A 194 -10.42 -0.49 20.84
N ARG A 195 -11.53 -1.20 21.16
CA ARG A 195 -12.61 -0.69 22.00
C ARG A 195 -12.36 -0.88 23.51
N GLY A 196 -11.39 -1.71 23.90
CA GLY A 196 -11.08 -2.02 25.30
C GLY A 196 -10.13 -1.04 26.00
N GLY A 197 -9.45 -0.15 25.26
CA GLY A 197 -8.41 0.75 25.78
C GLY A 197 -8.85 2.18 26.12
N ARG A 198 -10.17 2.48 26.10
CA ARG A 198 -10.73 3.73 26.61
C ARG A 198 -11.48 3.44 27.92
N ARG A 199 -10.74 3.26 29.00
CA ARG A 199 -11.24 3.36 30.38
C ARG A 199 -10.30 4.24 31.16
#